data_AF-A0AAU4SVE1-F1
#
_entry.id   AF-A0AAU4SVE1-F1
#
_cell.length_a   1.000
_cell.length_b   1.000
_cell.length_c   1.000
_cell.angle_alpha   90.00
_cell.angle_beta   90.00
_cell.angle_gamma   90.00
#
_symmetry.space_group_name_H-M   'P 1'
#
loop_
_entity.id
_entity.type
_entity.pdbx_description
1 polymer ?
#
loop_
_entity_poly.entity_id
_entity_poly.type
_entity_poly.pdbx_seq_one_letter_code
_entity_poly.pdbx_strand_id
1 'polypeptide(L)'
;MATTLHLSPSTAAIPVHAVWGAAAGLVGGVGLGIWMSVSRPMADTTMIIMVAGLLGSTNAVVGWLIHLSIALLAGIGFGVLLGQFAQRLAPAVVLGLAYGAVWWTVGALWIMPANMGMPVFEWNDVTSSSLGGHLVFGRLAGATFALVAQTAGNGTDRTNRMTPTPPASTPDPGAPLRGTEPLLGAPDDYCLAHSAGALAGPAWGAAPPPWAPGRREEPHHMTHTGDEAQETWCISEVDIFRDLDDAEMNAIAAPAPMKTYSAGELLYSPSQPAEVLFILKKSRVRIFRVSADGRALTCAITSPGTIFGEMVLLGQRMYDTFAEALDDVTVCVMSRADVHRFLPRRRPRRPLRLV
;
A
#
# COMPACT_ATOMS: atom_id res chain seq x y z
N MET A 1 10.88 26.17 -52.87
CA MET A 1 10.88 26.83 -51.54
C MET A 1 10.38 25.82 -50.54
N ALA A 2 11.27 25.20 -49.77
CA ALA A 2 10.91 24.27 -48.71
C ALA A 2 10.99 25.03 -47.38
N THR A 3 9.83 25.28 -46.77
CA THR A 3 9.72 25.97 -45.48
C THR A 3 9.98 24.94 -44.38
N THR A 4 11.20 24.90 -43.86
CA THR A 4 11.55 24.13 -42.67
C THR A 4 10.97 24.82 -41.43
N LEU A 5 9.91 24.25 -40.86
CA LEU A 5 9.39 24.64 -39.56
C LEU A 5 10.36 24.18 -38.46
N HIS A 6 11.06 25.15 -37.87
CA HIS A 6 11.87 24.94 -36.68
C HIS A 6 10.92 24.79 -35.47
N LEU A 7 10.54 23.56 -35.12
CA LEU A 7 9.89 23.26 -33.84
C LEU A 7 10.98 23.18 -32.77
N SER A 8 11.18 24.25 -32.01
CA SER A 8 12.01 24.18 -30.79
C SER A 8 11.32 23.25 -29.79
N PRO A 9 12.01 22.22 -29.25
CA PRO A 9 11.48 21.43 -28.17
C PRO A 9 11.35 22.35 -26.94
N SER A 10 10.12 22.73 -26.60
CA SER A 10 9.84 23.31 -25.29
C SER A 10 10.03 22.19 -24.27
N THR A 11 11.23 22.11 -23.69
CA THR A 11 11.44 21.38 -22.45
C THR A 11 10.48 22.03 -21.45
N ALA A 12 9.39 21.35 -21.10
CA ALA A 12 8.40 21.85 -20.16
C ALA A 12 9.09 22.07 -18.81
N ALA A 13 9.58 23.29 -18.57
CA ALA A 13 10.19 23.66 -17.32
C ALA A 13 9.09 23.62 -16.25
N ILE A 14 9.25 22.72 -15.27
CA ILE A 14 8.32 22.63 -14.15
C ILE A 14 8.29 24.01 -13.48
N PRO A 15 7.11 24.63 -13.29
CA PRO A 15 7.03 25.95 -12.69
C PRO A 15 7.66 25.89 -11.30
N VAL A 16 8.58 26.81 -11.00
CA VAL A 16 9.37 26.79 -9.75
C VAL A 16 8.49 26.73 -8.49
N HIS A 17 7.32 27.36 -8.54
CA HIS A 17 6.33 27.30 -7.47
C HIS A 17 5.73 25.91 -7.27
N ALA A 18 5.62 25.06 -8.31
CA ALA A 18 5.20 23.67 -8.13
C ALA A 18 6.23 22.87 -7.33
N VAL A 19 7.53 23.12 -7.53
CA VAL A 19 8.59 22.45 -6.76
C VAL A 19 8.56 22.89 -5.29
N TRP A 20 8.40 24.19 -5.02
CA TRP A 20 8.24 24.68 -3.64
C TRP A 20 6.96 24.17 -3.00
N GLY A 21 5.88 24.12 -3.78
CA GLY A 21 4.60 23.55 -3.40
C GLY A 21 4.70 22.09 -3.01
N ALA A 22 5.42 21.26 -3.79
CA ALA A 22 5.66 19.86 -3.49
C ALA A 22 6.35 19.68 -2.12
N ALA A 23 7.42 20.44 -1.87
CA ALA A 23 8.13 20.41 -0.59
C ALA A 23 7.23 20.83 0.59
N ALA A 24 6.47 21.93 0.40
CA ALA A 24 5.51 22.41 1.39
C ALA A 24 4.40 21.40 1.69
N GLY A 25 3.87 20.75 0.64
CA GLY A 25 2.86 19.70 0.75
C GLY A 25 3.35 18.49 1.55
N LEU A 26 4.58 18.04 1.33
CA LEU A 26 5.17 16.94 2.11
C LEU A 26 5.35 17.31 3.58
N VAL A 27 5.84 18.52 3.90
CA VAL A 27 6.00 18.97 5.30
C VAL A 27 4.65 19.05 6.01
N GLY A 28 3.65 19.69 5.39
CA GLY A 28 2.30 19.73 5.93
C GLY A 28 1.69 18.33 6.04
N GLY A 29 1.92 17.50 5.02
CA GLY A 29 1.48 16.11 4.94
C GLY A 29 2.01 15.26 6.08
N VAL A 30 3.30 15.34 6.40
CA VAL A 30 3.88 14.64 7.55
C VAL A 30 3.22 15.09 8.85
N GLY A 31 3.03 16.40 9.06
CA GLY A 31 2.35 16.93 10.24
C GLY A 31 0.93 16.38 10.41
N LEU A 32 0.14 16.40 9.34
CA LEU A 32 -1.22 15.83 9.33
C LEU A 32 -1.22 14.30 9.45
N GLY A 33 -0.24 13.61 8.87
CA GLY A 33 -0.08 12.17 8.95
C GLY A 33 0.23 11.71 10.38
N ILE A 34 1.08 12.44 11.10
CA ILE A 34 1.35 12.21 12.53
C ILE A 34 0.06 12.39 13.33
N TRP A 35 -0.66 13.49 13.10
CA TRP A 35 -1.95 13.74 13.74
C TRP A 35 -2.95 12.59 13.49
N MET A 36 -3.05 12.12 12.23
CA MET A 36 -3.92 11.01 11.86
C MET A 36 -3.48 9.65 12.43
N SER A 37 -2.21 9.51 12.77
CA SER A 37 -1.66 8.30 13.40
C SER A 37 -1.95 8.24 14.90
N VAL A 38 -2.16 9.39 15.55
CA VAL A 38 -2.54 9.46 16.99
C VAL A 38 -4.05 9.61 17.21
N SER A 39 -4.77 10.16 16.24
CA SER A 39 -6.22 10.37 16.31
C SER A 39 -6.99 9.07 16.09
N ARG A 40 -7.79 8.66 17.09
CA ARG A 40 -8.62 7.45 17.08
C ARG A 40 -10.11 7.80 17.14
N PRO A 41 -10.74 8.19 16.02
CA PRO A 41 -12.17 8.50 15.99
C PRO A 41 -13.05 7.26 16.20
N MET A 42 -12.50 6.08 15.95
CA MET A 42 -13.11 4.80 16.26
C MET A 42 -12.18 4.07 17.22
N ALA A 43 -12.74 3.37 18.21
CA ALA A 43 -12.03 2.89 19.40
C ALA A 43 -10.68 2.18 19.10
N ASP A 44 -10.57 1.48 17.97
CA ASP A 44 -9.36 0.73 17.58
C ASP A 44 -8.81 1.10 16.20
N THR A 45 -9.29 2.17 15.55
CA THR A 45 -8.86 2.57 14.20
C THR A 45 -8.34 3.99 14.20
N THR A 46 -7.09 4.14 13.77
CA THR A 46 -6.48 5.45 13.55
C THR A 46 -6.99 6.05 12.25
N MET A 47 -7.09 7.38 12.16
CA MET A 47 -7.52 8.04 10.92
C MET A 47 -6.65 7.69 9.72
N ILE A 48 -5.37 7.38 9.92
CA ILE A 48 -4.48 6.99 8.82
C ILE A 48 -4.90 5.66 8.18
N ILE A 49 -5.50 4.74 8.94
CA ILE A 49 -6.07 3.49 8.41
C ILE A 49 -7.35 3.77 7.63
N MET A 50 -8.15 4.75 8.04
CA MET A 50 -9.32 5.18 7.27
C MET A 50 -8.90 5.64 5.86
N VAL A 51 -7.80 6.40 5.75
CA VAL A 51 -7.23 6.82 4.46
C VAL A 51 -6.78 5.63 3.62
N ALA A 52 -6.19 4.59 4.25
CA ALA A 52 -5.84 3.35 3.57
C ALA A 52 -7.07 2.66 2.94
N GLY A 53 -8.23 2.82 3.57
CA GLY A 53 -9.52 2.30 3.10
C GLY A 53 -9.97 2.86 1.75
N LEU A 54 -9.45 4.01 1.29
CA LEU A 54 -9.72 4.55 -0.05
C LEU A 54 -9.28 3.60 -1.17
N LEU A 55 -8.26 2.76 -0.91
CA LEU A 55 -7.81 1.70 -1.83
C LEU A 55 -8.09 0.29 -1.27
N GLY A 56 -9.08 0.19 -0.36
CA GLY A 56 -9.49 -1.05 0.28
C GLY A 56 -8.44 -1.67 1.20
N SER A 57 -7.43 -0.92 1.65
CA SER A 57 -6.35 -1.41 2.51
C SER A 57 -6.60 -1.08 3.97
N THR A 58 -6.17 -1.97 4.88
CA THR A 58 -6.16 -1.75 6.33
C THR A 58 -4.76 -1.45 6.87
N ASN A 59 -3.74 -1.44 5.99
CA ASN A 59 -2.36 -1.25 6.38
C ASN A 59 -2.04 0.24 6.59
N ALA A 60 -1.58 0.60 7.79
CA ALA A 60 -1.19 1.96 8.13
C ALA A 60 -0.09 2.53 7.21
N VAL A 61 0.84 1.71 6.74
CA VAL A 61 1.88 2.12 5.78
C VAL A 61 1.26 2.52 4.45
N VAL A 62 0.26 1.77 3.97
CA VAL A 62 -0.48 2.12 2.75
C VAL A 62 -1.23 3.43 2.95
N GLY A 63 -1.84 3.63 4.12
CA GLY A 63 -2.47 4.91 4.49
C GLY A 63 -1.48 6.08 4.45
N TRP A 64 -0.27 5.89 4.98
CA TRP A 64 0.80 6.87 4.90
C TRP A 64 1.25 7.17 3.47
N LEU A 65 1.41 6.15 2.62
CA LEU A 65 1.80 6.34 1.22
C LEU A 65 0.72 7.10 0.43
N ILE A 66 -0.56 6.74 0.61
CA ILE A 66 -1.69 7.43 -0.02
C ILE A 66 -1.74 8.88 0.47
N HIS A 67 -1.68 9.08 1.79
CA HIS A 67 -1.73 10.41 2.39
C HIS A 67 -0.59 11.32 1.89
N LEU A 68 0.65 10.83 1.88
CA LEU A 68 1.79 11.59 1.38
C LEU A 68 1.68 11.89 -0.12
N SER A 69 1.11 10.96 -0.89
CA SER A 69 0.85 11.20 -2.33
C SER A 69 -0.19 12.30 -2.54
N ILE A 70 -1.30 12.27 -1.78
CA ILE A 70 -2.32 13.32 -1.81
C ILE A 70 -1.73 14.66 -1.34
N ALA A 71 -0.95 14.66 -0.26
CA ALA A 71 -0.32 15.85 0.27
C ALA A 71 0.69 16.48 -0.70
N LEU A 72 1.46 15.65 -1.41
CA LEU A 72 2.36 16.08 -2.48
C LEU A 72 1.58 16.80 -3.60
N LEU A 73 0.52 16.17 -4.11
CA LEU A 73 -0.32 16.73 -5.17
C LEU A 73 -1.04 18.00 -4.72
N ALA A 74 -1.59 18.01 -3.51
CA ALA A 74 -2.20 19.20 -2.90
C ALA A 74 -1.17 20.33 -2.73
N GLY A 75 0.06 20.02 -2.36
CA GLY A 75 1.15 20.99 -2.27
C GLY A 75 1.52 21.58 -3.63
N ILE A 76 1.68 20.74 -4.66
CA ILE A 76 1.89 21.20 -6.05
C ILE A 76 0.77 22.14 -6.48
N GLY A 77 -0.49 21.76 -6.23
CA GLY A 77 -1.67 22.58 -6.50
C GLY A 77 -1.61 23.94 -5.79
N PHE A 78 -1.26 23.95 -4.50
CA PHE A 78 -1.07 25.20 -3.75
C PHE A 78 -0.02 26.11 -4.40
N GLY A 79 1.13 25.54 -4.76
CA GLY A 79 2.22 26.28 -5.40
C GLY A 79 1.82 26.86 -6.75
N VAL A 80 1.14 26.09 -7.60
CA VAL A 80 0.69 26.55 -8.92
C VAL A 80 -0.40 27.61 -8.83
N LEU A 81 -1.39 27.44 -7.94
CA LEU A 81 -2.58 28.30 -7.88
C LEU A 81 -2.35 29.56 -7.04
N LEU A 82 -1.71 29.39 -5.87
CA LEU A 82 -1.61 30.42 -4.84
C LEU A 82 -0.17 30.90 -4.63
N GLY A 83 0.82 30.25 -5.25
CA GLY A 83 2.24 30.52 -5.01
C GLY A 83 2.62 31.98 -5.23
N GLN A 84 2.10 32.63 -6.28
CA GLN A 84 2.37 34.04 -6.56
C GLN A 84 1.94 34.98 -5.41
N PHE A 85 0.90 34.62 -4.66
CA PHE A 85 0.38 35.40 -3.53
C PHE A 85 0.96 34.95 -2.18
N ALA A 86 1.60 33.78 -2.13
CA ALA A 86 2.15 33.16 -0.93
C ALA A 86 3.67 33.42 -0.73
N GLN A 87 4.22 34.47 -1.35
CA GLN A 87 5.66 34.80 -1.24
C GLN A 87 6.05 35.37 0.13
N ARG A 88 5.09 35.93 0.88
CA ARG A 88 5.30 36.47 2.24
C ARG A 88 4.65 35.56 3.28
N LEU A 89 5.26 35.45 4.46
CA LEU A 89 4.83 34.51 5.49
C LEU A 89 3.37 34.70 5.93
N ALA A 90 2.96 35.93 6.26
CA ALA A 90 1.59 36.21 6.72
C ALA A 90 0.50 35.82 5.68
N PRO A 91 0.51 36.33 4.43
CA PRO A 91 -0.48 35.92 3.44
C PRO A 91 -0.39 34.44 3.07
N ALA A 92 0.82 33.85 3.08
CA ALA A 92 0.96 32.42 2.81
C ALA A 92 0.30 31.55 3.88
N VAL A 93 0.40 31.92 5.16
CA VAL A 93 -0.29 31.21 6.25
C VAL A 93 -1.81 31.37 6.13
N VAL A 94 -2.31 32.56 5.81
CA VAL A 94 -3.76 32.80 5.63
C VAL A 94 -4.30 31.99 4.45
N LEU A 95 -3.63 32.06 3.29
CA LEU A 95 -3.99 31.28 2.11
C LEU A 95 -3.89 29.78 2.39
N GLY A 96 -2.85 29.35 3.11
CA GLY A 96 -2.66 27.97 3.55
C GLY A 96 -3.81 27.47 4.42
N LEU A 97 -4.25 28.25 5.41
CA LEU A 97 -5.41 27.91 6.25
C LEU A 97 -6.71 27.78 5.43
N ALA A 98 -6.98 28.74 4.54
CA ALA A 98 -8.13 28.68 3.65
C ALA A 98 -8.08 27.44 2.73
N TYR A 99 -6.90 27.15 2.17
CA TYR A 99 -6.67 25.98 1.34
C TYR A 99 -6.85 24.67 2.11
N GLY A 100 -6.38 24.60 3.36
CA GLY A 100 -6.61 23.47 4.25
C GLY A 100 -8.10 23.24 4.54
N ALA A 101 -8.87 24.31 4.77
CA ALA A 101 -10.32 24.21 4.97
C ALA A 101 -11.06 23.70 3.71
N VAL A 102 -10.61 24.10 2.51
CA VAL A 102 -11.14 23.57 1.25
C VAL A 102 -10.87 22.06 1.14
N TRP A 103 -9.64 21.62 1.40
CA TRP A 103 -9.29 20.20 1.37
C TRP A 103 -9.98 19.38 2.47
N TRP A 104 -10.23 19.96 3.63
CA TRP A 104 -11.07 19.34 4.65
C TRP A 104 -12.50 19.10 4.14
N THR A 105 -13.07 20.09 3.46
CA THR A 105 -14.41 19.97 2.86
C THR A 105 -14.46 18.86 1.81
N VAL A 106 -13.46 18.81 0.92
CA VAL A 106 -13.39 17.80 -0.14
C VAL A 106 -13.08 16.41 0.42
N GLY A 107 -12.08 16.30 1.28
CA GLY A 107 -11.59 15.04 1.82
C GLY A 107 -12.46 14.49 2.94
N ALA A 108 -12.56 15.22 4.06
CA ALA A 108 -13.16 14.73 5.29
C ALA A 108 -14.70 14.78 5.29
N LEU A 109 -15.32 15.74 4.59
CA LEU A 109 -16.79 15.83 4.53
C LEU A 109 -17.40 15.09 3.33
N TRP A 110 -16.65 14.89 2.25
CA TRP A 110 -17.21 14.31 1.02
C TRP A 110 -16.60 12.97 0.63
N ILE A 111 -15.32 12.92 0.24
CA ILE A 111 -14.70 11.71 -0.32
C ILE A 111 -14.67 10.58 0.72
N MET A 112 -14.20 10.87 1.94
CA MET A 112 -14.04 9.86 2.98
C MET A 112 -15.37 9.25 3.45
N PRO A 113 -16.40 10.05 3.83
CA PRO A 113 -17.70 9.49 4.20
C PRO A 113 -18.36 8.73 3.05
N ALA A 114 -18.30 9.26 1.82
CA ALA A 114 -18.88 8.61 0.65
C ALA A 114 -18.25 7.23 0.40
N ASN A 115 -16.93 7.11 0.50
CA ASN A 115 -16.23 5.84 0.34
C ASN A 115 -16.58 4.81 1.43
N MET A 116 -17.03 5.26 2.59
CA MET A 116 -17.40 4.41 3.72
C MET A 116 -18.92 4.18 3.85
N GLY A 117 -19.72 4.70 2.90
CA GLY A 117 -21.18 4.62 2.97
C GLY A 117 -21.80 5.43 4.12
N MET A 118 -21.06 6.40 4.65
CA MET A 118 -21.52 7.32 5.69
C MET A 118 -22.15 8.58 5.05
N PRO A 119 -23.06 9.28 5.74
CA PRO A 119 -23.61 10.53 5.24
C PRO A 119 -22.51 11.57 4.97
N VAL A 120 -22.58 12.21 3.80
CA VAL A 120 -21.65 13.28 3.40
C VAL A 120 -22.09 14.62 4.00
N PHE A 121 -21.14 15.52 4.23
CA PHE A 121 -21.36 16.86 4.81
C PHE A 121 -21.96 16.87 6.23
N GLU A 122 -21.78 15.79 7.00
CA GLU A 122 -22.17 15.76 8.40
C GLU A 122 -21.14 16.39 9.34
N TRP A 123 -21.65 17.13 10.31
CA TRP A 123 -20.86 17.70 11.40
C TRP A 123 -20.94 16.82 12.65
N ASN A 124 -19.83 16.22 13.04
CA ASN A 124 -19.70 15.34 14.21
C ASN A 124 -18.29 15.45 14.83
N ASP A 125 -18.02 14.67 15.88
CA ASP A 125 -16.73 14.72 16.60
C ASP A 125 -15.54 14.35 15.69
N VAL A 126 -15.76 13.49 14.71
CA VAL A 126 -14.73 13.05 13.75
C VAL A 126 -14.44 14.16 12.73
N THR A 127 -15.49 14.75 12.15
CA THR A 127 -15.33 15.82 11.15
C THR A 127 -14.81 17.11 11.76
N SER A 128 -15.23 17.45 12.99
CA SER A 128 -14.73 18.62 13.73
C SER A 128 -13.28 18.46 14.20
N SER A 129 -12.87 17.29 14.72
CA SER A 129 -11.47 17.04 15.10
C SER A 129 -10.54 17.01 13.88
N SER A 130 -10.99 16.46 12.75
CA SER A 130 -10.21 16.43 11.51
C SER A 130 -10.02 17.82 10.89
N LEU A 131 -10.93 18.78 11.11
CA LEU A 131 -10.75 20.18 10.70
C LEU A 131 -9.47 20.76 11.30
N GLY A 132 -9.23 20.52 12.60
CA GLY A 132 -8.01 20.95 13.27
C GLY A 132 -6.74 20.45 12.58
N GLY A 133 -6.71 19.17 12.18
CA GLY A 133 -5.61 18.58 11.42
C GLY A 133 -5.39 19.26 10.07
N HIS A 134 -6.45 19.53 9.31
CA HIS A 134 -6.35 20.17 8.01
C HIS A 134 -5.93 21.65 8.09
N LEU A 135 -6.32 22.35 9.15
CA LEU A 135 -5.82 23.71 9.43
C LEU A 135 -4.33 23.71 9.78
N VAL A 136 -3.86 22.69 10.52
CA VAL A 136 -2.42 22.50 10.79
C VAL A 136 -1.67 22.21 9.48
N PHE A 137 -2.18 21.31 8.64
CA PHE A 137 -1.65 21.06 7.30
C PHE A 137 -1.53 22.36 6.50
N GLY A 138 -2.61 23.13 6.42
CA GLY A 138 -2.67 24.38 5.68
C GLY A 138 -1.66 25.42 6.17
N ARG A 139 -1.57 25.60 7.50
CA ARG A 139 -0.60 26.50 8.12
C ARG A 139 0.84 26.08 7.80
N LEU A 140 1.16 24.79 7.95
CA LEU A 140 2.51 24.27 7.70
C LEU A 140 2.88 24.40 6.22
N ALA A 141 1.97 24.01 5.31
CA ALA A 141 2.20 24.15 3.87
C ALA A 141 2.43 25.61 3.48
N GLY A 142 1.58 26.54 3.94
CA GLY A 142 1.75 27.97 3.66
C GLY A 142 3.06 28.53 4.22
N ALA A 143 3.40 28.23 5.48
CA ALA A 143 4.63 28.70 6.10
C ALA A 143 5.88 28.15 5.41
N THR A 144 5.92 26.84 5.15
CA THR A 144 7.03 26.19 4.45
C THR A 144 7.20 26.76 3.04
N PHE A 145 6.11 26.95 2.29
CA PHE A 145 6.18 27.55 0.96
C PHE A 145 6.83 28.94 1.00
N ALA A 146 6.37 29.81 1.90
CA ALA A 146 6.92 31.16 2.02
C ALA A 146 8.40 31.15 2.47
N LEU A 147 8.80 30.24 3.36
CA LEU A 147 10.19 30.10 3.79
C LEU A 147 11.08 29.64 2.63
N VAL A 148 10.66 28.63 1.87
CA VAL A 148 11.38 28.15 0.68
C VAL A 148 11.51 29.28 -0.34
N ALA A 149 10.41 29.99 -0.63
CA ALA A 149 10.40 31.12 -1.55
C ALA A 149 11.38 32.24 -1.14
N GLN A 150 11.42 32.60 0.15
CA GLN A 150 12.34 33.62 0.67
C GLN A 150 13.80 33.16 0.58
N THR A 151 14.10 31.91 0.91
CA THR A 151 15.47 31.38 0.80
C THR A 151 15.96 31.31 -0.65
N ALA A 152 15.07 30.94 -1.59
CA ALA A 152 15.37 30.92 -3.01
C ALA A 152 15.61 32.33 -3.57
N GLY A 153 14.78 33.31 -3.19
CA GLY A 153 14.94 34.72 -3.58
C GLY A 153 16.24 35.35 -3.06
N ASN A 154 16.63 35.01 -1.82
CA ASN A 154 17.89 35.49 -1.22
C ASN A 154 19.14 34.88 -1.88
N GLY A 155 19.04 33.70 -2.50
CA GLY A 155 20.14 33.05 -3.21
C GLY A 155 20.53 33.77 -4.51
N THR A 156 19.53 34.21 -5.28
CA THR A 156 19.70 34.98 -6.53
C THR A 156 20.36 36.34 -6.33
N ASP A 157 20.11 37.00 -5.19
CA ASP A 157 20.72 38.30 -4.86
C ASP A 157 22.21 38.18 -4.50
N ARG A 158 22.62 37.00 -4.02
CA ARG A 158 24.01 36.72 -3.62
C ARG A 158 24.91 36.42 -4.81
N THR A 159 24.38 35.81 -5.87
CA THR A 159 25.10 35.56 -7.13
C THR A 159 25.27 36.84 -7.95
N ASN A 160 24.33 37.78 -7.85
CA ASN A 160 24.41 39.06 -8.57
C ASN A 160 25.35 40.11 -7.92
N ARG A 161 25.88 39.81 -6.72
CA ARG A 161 26.85 40.66 -6.01
C ARG A 161 28.31 40.22 -6.21
N MET A 162 28.58 39.20 -7.04
CA MET A 162 29.94 38.97 -7.53
C MET A 162 30.24 39.99 -8.62
N THR A 163 31.19 40.87 -8.31
CA THR A 163 31.77 41.93 -9.13
C THR A 163 32.03 41.47 -10.58
N PRO A 164 31.81 42.32 -11.61
CA PRO A 164 32.24 42.01 -12.96
C PRO A 164 33.75 41.75 -12.96
N THR A 165 34.14 40.57 -13.43
CA THR A 165 35.55 40.29 -13.74
C THR A 165 35.97 41.26 -14.85
N PRO A 166 37.10 41.99 -14.73
CA PRO A 166 37.57 42.85 -15.81
C PRO A 166 37.89 41.99 -17.04
N PRO A 167 37.74 42.54 -18.27
CA PRO A 167 37.97 41.77 -19.50
C PRO A 167 39.40 41.25 -19.54
N ALA A 168 39.53 40.00 -20.01
CA ALA A 168 40.78 39.29 -20.12
C ALA A 168 41.84 40.09 -20.91
N SER A 169 43.00 40.28 -20.29
CA SER A 169 44.23 40.65 -20.99
C SER A 169 44.64 39.51 -21.93
N THR A 170 45.05 39.88 -23.14
CA THR A 170 45.56 39.02 -24.23
C THR A 170 46.66 38.04 -23.78
N PRO A 171 46.76 36.83 -24.36
CA PRO A 171 47.80 35.87 -24.00
C PRO A 171 49.17 36.24 -24.56
N ASP A 172 50.20 36.02 -23.74
CA ASP A 172 51.62 36.07 -24.07
C ASP A 172 52.04 34.89 -25.00
N PRO A 173 52.76 35.10 -26.12
CA PRO A 173 53.14 34.03 -27.05
C PRO A 173 54.26 33.08 -26.59
N GLY A 174 54.70 33.13 -25.33
CA GLY A 174 56.00 32.58 -24.92
C GLY A 174 56.05 31.33 -24.03
N ALA A 175 54.94 30.63 -23.75
CA ALA A 175 54.96 29.54 -22.76
C ALA A 175 55.26 28.14 -23.38
N PRO A 176 56.28 27.40 -22.91
CA PRO A 176 56.68 26.11 -23.48
C PRO A 176 55.73 24.97 -23.10
N LEU A 177 55.40 24.13 -24.08
CA LEU A 177 54.62 22.89 -23.92
C LEU A 177 55.42 21.87 -23.09
N ARG A 178 54.92 21.51 -21.90
CA ARG A 178 55.44 20.38 -21.12
C ARG A 178 54.48 19.19 -21.18
N GLY A 179 55.00 18.14 -21.82
CA GLY A 179 54.87 16.71 -21.51
C GLY A 179 53.57 16.20 -20.90
N THR A 180 52.80 15.50 -21.73
CA THR A 180 51.83 14.49 -21.30
C THR A 180 52.56 13.20 -20.90
N GLU A 181 52.37 12.75 -19.67
CA GLU A 181 52.52 11.35 -19.28
C GLU A 181 51.17 10.79 -18.79
N PRO A 182 50.85 9.51 -19.06
CA PRO A 182 49.54 8.94 -18.80
C PRO A 182 49.46 8.31 -17.40
N LEU A 183 48.41 8.64 -16.66
CA LEU A 183 48.07 7.97 -15.41
C LEU A 183 47.17 6.76 -15.67
N LEU A 184 47.60 5.66 -15.05
CA LEU A 184 47.14 4.28 -15.13
C LEU A 184 45.69 4.10 -14.62
N GLY A 185 45.05 3.04 -15.10
CA GLY A 185 43.62 2.80 -15.00
C GLY A 185 43.10 2.23 -13.67
N ALA A 186 41.77 2.30 -13.55
CA ALA A 186 40.95 1.61 -12.56
C ALA A 186 40.07 0.55 -13.29
N PRO A 187 39.76 -0.59 -12.68
CA PRO A 187 39.12 -1.72 -13.36
C PRO A 187 37.58 -1.65 -13.33
N ASP A 188 36.96 -1.82 -14.49
CA ASP A 188 35.56 -2.22 -14.67
C ASP A 188 35.56 -3.67 -15.16
N ASP A 189 35.06 -4.60 -14.34
CA ASP A 189 34.63 -5.93 -14.79
C ASP A 189 33.55 -6.46 -13.83
N TYR A 190 32.30 -6.47 -14.29
CA TYR A 190 31.25 -7.34 -13.75
C TYR A 190 30.69 -8.22 -14.87
N CYS A 191 30.93 -9.51 -14.68
CA CYS A 191 30.71 -10.60 -15.63
C CYS A 191 29.24 -10.72 -16.10
N LEU A 192 29.05 -10.79 -17.42
CA LEU A 192 27.84 -11.33 -18.05
C LEU A 192 27.94 -12.86 -18.09
N ALA A 193 27.00 -13.55 -17.44
CA ALA A 193 26.88 -15.00 -17.52
C ALA A 193 26.28 -15.43 -18.88
N HIS A 194 27.01 -16.31 -19.58
CA HIS A 194 26.51 -17.11 -20.70
C HIS A 194 25.66 -18.29 -20.18
N SER A 195 24.47 -18.49 -20.75
CA SER A 195 24.11 -19.74 -21.44
C SER A 195 22.66 -19.69 -21.95
N ALA A 196 22.51 -19.53 -23.26
CA ALA A 196 21.24 -19.59 -24.00
C ALA A 196 20.66 -21.02 -24.13
N GLY A 197 21.01 -21.93 -23.21
CA GLY A 197 20.56 -23.33 -23.21
C GLY A 197 19.30 -23.61 -22.38
N ALA A 198 18.80 -22.63 -21.61
CA ALA A 198 17.71 -22.83 -20.65
C ALA A 198 16.29 -22.61 -21.22
N LEU A 199 16.15 -22.33 -22.52
CA LEU A 199 14.86 -21.96 -23.14
C LEU A 199 14.16 -23.10 -23.91
N ALA A 200 14.68 -24.33 -23.87
CA ALA A 200 14.19 -25.43 -24.70
C ALA A 200 13.48 -26.57 -23.95
N GLY A 201 13.07 -26.37 -22.69
CA GLY A 201 12.27 -27.35 -21.93
C GLY A 201 10.89 -26.79 -21.57
N PRO A 202 9.82 -27.61 -21.51
CA PRO A 202 8.58 -27.18 -20.88
C PRO A 202 8.88 -26.81 -19.42
N ALA A 203 8.42 -25.65 -18.97
CA ALA A 203 8.75 -25.07 -17.66
C ALA A 203 8.38 -25.96 -16.45
N TRP A 204 7.59 -27.02 -16.69
CA TRP A 204 6.89 -27.80 -15.68
C TRP A 204 7.39 -29.26 -15.52
N GLY A 205 8.42 -29.68 -16.26
CA GLY A 205 8.85 -31.08 -16.25
C GLY A 205 7.86 -32.01 -16.98
N ALA A 206 7.74 -33.26 -16.52
CA ALA A 206 7.00 -34.33 -17.21
C ALA A 206 5.46 -34.21 -17.17
N ALA A 207 4.90 -33.41 -16.25
CA ALA A 207 3.46 -33.14 -16.18
C ALA A 207 3.20 -31.73 -15.60
N PRO A 208 2.28 -30.94 -16.19
CA PRO A 208 1.97 -29.61 -15.70
C PRO A 208 1.17 -29.65 -14.38
N PRO A 209 1.42 -28.73 -13.44
CA PRO A 209 0.70 -28.67 -12.18
C PRO A 209 -0.80 -28.39 -12.39
N PRO A 210 -1.65 -28.64 -11.37
CA PRO A 210 -3.11 -28.50 -11.48
C PRO A 210 -3.56 -27.11 -11.95
N TRP A 211 -2.81 -26.07 -11.59
CA TRP A 211 -3.07 -24.66 -11.89
C TRP A 211 -2.45 -24.15 -13.20
N ALA A 212 -1.92 -25.02 -14.06
CA ALA A 212 -1.32 -24.61 -15.32
C ALA A 212 -2.36 -24.01 -16.30
N PRO A 213 -2.01 -22.93 -17.05
CA PRO A 213 -2.94 -22.28 -17.97
C PRO A 213 -3.50 -23.26 -19.02
N GLY A 214 -4.84 -23.32 -19.16
CA GLY A 214 -5.52 -24.08 -20.21
C GLY A 214 -6.09 -25.45 -19.81
N ARG A 215 -5.97 -25.89 -18.55
CA ARG A 215 -6.71 -27.06 -18.06
C ARG A 215 -8.13 -26.65 -17.65
N ARG A 216 -9.15 -27.42 -18.07
CA ARG A 216 -10.54 -27.27 -17.59
C ARG A 216 -10.62 -27.90 -16.20
N GLU A 217 -11.00 -27.12 -15.19
CA GLU A 217 -11.23 -27.59 -13.83
C GLU A 217 -12.43 -28.56 -13.83
N GLU A 218 -12.24 -29.78 -13.32
CA GLU A 218 -13.32 -30.74 -13.12
C GLU A 218 -14.08 -30.35 -11.83
N PRO A 219 -15.42 -30.33 -11.82
CA PRO A 219 -16.19 -29.97 -10.64
C PRO A 219 -15.97 -31.00 -9.52
N HIS A 220 -15.33 -30.56 -8.43
CA HIS A 220 -15.08 -31.39 -7.25
C HIS A 220 -16.40 -31.80 -6.58
N HIS A 221 -16.69 -33.09 -6.56
CA HIS A 221 -17.85 -33.64 -5.86
C HIS A 221 -17.61 -33.59 -4.34
N MET A 222 -18.49 -32.90 -3.63
CA MET A 222 -18.47 -32.81 -2.17
C MET A 222 -18.83 -34.16 -1.54
N THR A 223 -18.03 -34.64 -0.59
CA THR A 223 -18.36 -35.80 0.24
C THR A 223 -18.27 -35.38 1.70
N HIS A 224 -19.38 -35.44 2.44
CA HIS A 224 -19.43 -35.14 3.87
C HIS A 224 -18.91 -36.36 4.66
N THR A 225 -17.87 -36.17 5.47
CA THR A 225 -17.34 -37.22 6.35
C THR A 225 -16.96 -36.61 7.70
N GLY A 226 -17.86 -36.69 8.69
CA GLY A 226 -17.60 -36.25 10.06
C GLY A 226 -18.51 -36.95 11.06
N ASP A 227 -17.94 -37.35 12.20
CA ASP A 227 -18.60 -37.96 13.37
C ASP A 227 -18.73 -36.89 14.46
N GLU A 228 -19.87 -36.79 15.14
CA GLU A 228 -20.30 -35.64 15.98
C GLU A 228 -19.26 -35.23 17.05
N ALA A 229 -18.52 -36.20 17.60
CA ALA A 229 -17.49 -35.95 18.61
C ALA A 229 -16.24 -35.22 18.09
N GLN A 230 -16.00 -35.21 16.77
CA GLN A 230 -14.86 -34.52 16.16
C GLN A 230 -15.16 -33.09 15.72
N GLU A 231 -16.43 -32.72 15.64
CA GLU A 231 -16.89 -31.39 15.21
C GLU A 231 -16.57 -30.33 16.28
N THR A 232 -16.79 -30.65 17.56
CA THR A 232 -16.53 -29.73 18.70
C THR A 232 -15.04 -29.45 18.92
N TRP A 233 -14.16 -30.41 18.61
CA TRP A 233 -12.71 -30.28 18.87
C TRP A 233 -12.06 -29.20 18.01
N CYS A 234 -12.51 -29.02 16.76
CA CYS A 234 -11.85 -28.16 15.77
C CYS A 234 -11.91 -26.67 16.10
N ILE A 235 -12.86 -26.28 16.94
CA ILE A 235 -13.12 -24.89 17.31
C ILE A 235 -12.37 -24.54 18.61
N SER A 236 -12.06 -25.53 19.45
CA SER A 236 -11.38 -25.34 20.74
C SER A 236 -9.90 -24.93 20.65
N GLU A 237 -9.21 -25.29 19.56
CA GLU A 237 -7.78 -25.00 19.36
C GLU A 237 -7.51 -23.62 18.73
N VAL A 238 -8.55 -22.91 18.32
CA VAL A 238 -8.40 -21.62 17.63
C VAL A 238 -8.66 -20.48 18.61
N ASP A 239 -7.66 -19.62 18.79
CA ASP A 239 -7.68 -18.52 19.78
C ASP A 239 -8.87 -17.54 19.61
N ILE A 240 -9.55 -17.53 18.46
CA ILE A 240 -10.75 -16.71 18.21
C ILE A 240 -12.02 -17.26 18.88
N PHE A 241 -12.04 -18.55 19.21
CA PHE A 241 -13.23 -19.25 19.71
C PHE A 241 -13.08 -19.77 21.15
N ARG A 242 -11.94 -19.53 21.82
CA ARG A 242 -11.71 -19.98 23.21
C ARG A 242 -12.56 -19.28 24.27
N ASP A 243 -13.18 -18.16 23.91
CA ASP A 243 -14.09 -17.40 24.80
C ASP A 243 -15.57 -17.84 24.63
N LEU A 244 -15.83 -18.87 23.82
CA LEU A 244 -17.17 -19.44 23.63
C LEU A 244 -17.44 -20.50 24.69
N ASP A 245 -18.67 -20.53 25.21
CA ASP A 245 -19.11 -21.60 26.10
C ASP A 245 -19.32 -22.92 25.34
N ASP A 246 -19.40 -24.05 26.06
CA ASP A 246 -19.54 -25.38 25.44
C ASP A 246 -20.81 -25.51 24.57
N ALA A 247 -21.85 -24.71 24.82
CA ALA A 247 -23.09 -24.72 24.03
C ALA A 247 -22.91 -23.93 22.72
N GLU A 248 -22.21 -22.80 22.76
CA GLU A 248 -21.80 -22.02 21.60
C GLU A 248 -20.80 -22.80 20.74
N MET A 249 -19.84 -23.49 21.37
CA MET A 249 -18.87 -24.36 20.72
C MET A 249 -19.56 -25.49 19.94
N ASN A 250 -20.53 -26.16 20.55
CA ASN A 250 -21.33 -27.20 19.90
C ASN A 250 -22.25 -26.63 18.80
N ALA A 251 -22.75 -25.40 18.96
CA ALA A 251 -23.55 -24.73 17.93
C ALA A 251 -22.74 -24.32 16.69
N ILE A 252 -21.42 -24.12 16.82
CA ILE A 252 -20.48 -23.88 15.70
C ILE A 252 -20.01 -25.21 15.08
N ALA A 253 -19.86 -26.25 15.90
CA ALA A 253 -19.48 -27.58 15.47
C ALA A 253 -20.50 -28.18 14.49
N ALA A 254 -21.79 -28.08 14.82
CA ALA A 254 -22.87 -28.68 14.04
C ALA A 254 -22.99 -28.21 12.57
N PRO A 255 -22.71 -26.94 12.20
CA PRO A 255 -22.72 -26.48 10.80
C PRO A 255 -21.36 -26.46 10.09
N ALA A 256 -20.24 -26.83 10.71
CA ALA A 256 -18.90 -26.64 10.13
C ALA A 256 -18.30 -27.95 9.56
N PRO A 257 -18.57 -28.29 8.27
CA PRO A 257 -18.17 -29.57 7.72
C PRO A 257 -16.65 -29.72 7.69
N MET A 258 -16.19 -30.86 8.21
CA MET A 258 -14.82 -31.32 8.05
C MET A 258 -14.60 -31.79 6.62
N LYS A 259 -13.53 -31.32 5.99
CA LYS A 259 -13.12 -31.73 4.64
C LYS A 259 -11.67 -32.18 4.64
N THR A 260 -11.40 -33.27 3.94
CA THR A 260 -10.06 -33.80 3.72
C THR A 260 -9.65 -33.56 2.26
N TYR A 261 -8.38 -33.23 2.08
CA TYR A 261 -7.74 -32.97 0.78
C TYR A 261 -6.50 -33.85 0.67
N SER A 262 -6.26 -34.43 -0.51
CA SER A 262 -5.07 -35.24 -0.76
C SER A 262 -3.84 -34.36 -1.05
N ALA A 263 -2.64 -34.91 -0.86
CA ALA A 263 -1.41 -34.20 -1.21
C ALA A 263 -1.41 -33.70 -2.68
N GLY A 264 -1.10 -32.41 -2.87
CA GLY A 264 -1.12 -31.72 -4.17
C GLY A 264 -2.50 -31.21 -4.61
N GLU A 265 -3.55 -31.45 -3.84
CA GLU A 265 -4.89 -30.92 -4.13
C GLU A 265 -5.01 -29.45 -3.71
N LEU A 266 -5.74 -28.66 -4.52
CA LEU A 266 -6.02 -27.27 -4.21
C LEU A 266 -7.24 -27.15 -3.30
N LEU A 267 -7.07 -26.42 -2.21
CA LEU A 267 -8.16 -26.06 -1.29
C LEU A 267 -8.99 -24.90 -1.85
N TYR A 268 -8.31 -23.92 -2.46
CA TYR A 268 -8.94 -22.82 -3.18
C TYR A 268 -7.97 -22.20 -4.20
N SER A 269 -8.53 -21.47 -5.17
CA SER A 269 -7.81 -20.73 -6.21
C SER A 269 -8.43 -19.35 -6.43
N PRO A 270 -7.71 -18.39 -7.04
CA PRO A 270 -8.27 -17.08 -7.40
C PRO A 270 -9.42 -17.14 -8.44
N SER A 271 -9.48 -18.20 -9.24
CA SER A 271 -10.56 -18.44 -10.23
C SER A 271 -11.87 -18.89 -9.56
N GLN A 272 -11.77 -19.50 -8.39
CA GLN A 272 -12.91 -19.95 -7.59
C GLN A 272 -12.82 -19.32 -6.19
N PRO A 273 -13.06 -18.00 -6.08
CA PRO A 273 -13.05 -17.30 -4.81
C PRO A 273 -14.21 -17.84 -3.97
N ALA A 274 -13.87 -18.67 -3.00
CA ALA A 274 -14.83 -19.18 -2.05
C ALA A 274 -14.77 -18.26 -0.83
N GLU A 275 -15.89 -17.61 -0.49
CA GLU A 275 -16.06 -16.83 0.75
C GLU A 275 -16.11 -17.77 1.98
N VAL A 276 -15.09 -18.60 2.12
CA VAL A 276 -14.99 -19.68 3.09
C VAL A 276 -13.68 -19.58 3.86
N LEU A 277 -13.80 -19.75 5.17
CA LEU A 277 -12.70 -19.82 6.10
C LEU A 277 -12.27 -21.28 6.26
N PHE A 278 -10.96 -21.53 6.29
CA PHE A 278 -10.39 -22.82 6.60
C PHE A 278 -9.68 -22.77 7.94
N ILE A 279 -9.92 -23.76 8.79
CA ILE A 279 -9.15 -24.00 10.01
C ILE A 279 -8.37 -25.29 9.80
N LEU A 280 -7.03 -25.21 9.83
CA LEU A 280 -6.17 -26.37 9.62
C LEU A 280 -6.19 -27.28 10.85
N LYS A 281 -6.67 -28.52 10.72
CA LYS A 281 -6.66 -29.51 11.82
C LYS A 281 -5.44 -30.40 11.78
N LYS A 282 -5.04 -30.84 10.58
CA LYS A 282 -3.97 -31.82 10.42
C LYS A 282 -3.11 -31.50 9.20
N SER A 283 -1.81 -31.72 9.39
CA SER A 283 -0.77 -31.54 8.39
C SER A 283 -0.51 -30.08 8.01
N ARG A 284 -0.03 -29.82 6.79
CA ARG A 284 0.44 -28.51 6.33
C ARG A 284 -0.17 -28.14 5.00
N VAL A 285 -0.50 -26.85 4.86
CA VAL A 285 -0.97 -26.27 3.61
C VAL A 285 0.02 -25.19 3.17
N ARG A 286 0.32 -25.15 1.88
CA ARG A 286 1.14 -24.13 1.26
C ARG A 286 0.23 -23.06 0.66
N ILE A 287 0.46 -21.81 1.02
CA ILE A 287 -0.18 -20.65 0.40
C ILE A 287 0.84 -20.03 -0.56
N PHE A 288 0.47 -19.85 -1.83
CA PHE A 288 1.36 -19.30 -2.84
C PHE A 288 0.62 -18.38 -3.82
N ARG A 289 1.37 -17.53 -4.52
CA ARG A 289 0.88 -16.70 -5.63
C ARG A 289 1.56 -17.11 -6.92
N VAL A 290 0.89 -16.91 -8.05
CA VAL A 290 1.46 -17.14 -9.37
C VAL A 290 1.66 -15.79 -10.06
N SER A 291 2.89 -15.50 -10.44
CA SER A 291 3.27 -14.30 -11.20
C SER A 291 2.77 -14.39 -12.65
N ALA A 292 2.71 -13.25 -13.35
CA ALA A 292 2.27 -13.19 -14.75
C ALA A 292 3.15 -14.02 -15.72
N ASP A 293 4.40 -14.31 -15.35
CA ASP A 293 5.33 -15.18 -16.06
C ASP A 293 5.17 -16.67 -15.69
N GLY A 294 4.15 -17.01 -14.90
CA GLY A 294 3.82 -18.35 -14.43
C GLY A 294 4.57 -18.78 -13.18
N ARG A 295 5.51 -18.00 -12.62
CA ARG A 295 6.30 -18.48 -11.46
C ARG A 295 5.47 -18.50 -10.18
N ALA A 296 5.50 -19.62 -9.46
CA ALA A 296 4.85 -19.76 -8.16
C ALA A 296 5.74 -19.29 -7.01
N LEU A 297 5.31 -18.27 -6.27
CA LEU A 297 5.97 -17.75 -5.07
C LEU A 297 5.22 -18.22 -3.82
N THR A 298 5.86 -19.03 -2.98
CA THR A 298 5.31 -19.42 -1.67
C THR A 298 5.24 -18.21 -0.76
N CYS A 299 4.05 -17.88 -0.29
CA CYS A 299 3.82 -16.81 0.70
C CYS A 299 3.90 -17.35 2.12
N ALA A 300 3.30 -18.53 2.38
CA ALA A 300 3.29 -19.13 3.71
C ALA A 300 3.16 -20.66 3.65
N ILE A 301 3.55 -21.31 4.75
CA ILE A 301 3.21 -22.71 5.04
C ILE A 301 2.49 -22.71 6.39
N THR A 302 1.23 -23.12 6.40
CA THR A 302 0.38 -23.09 7.59
C THR A 302 0.48 -24.41 8.35
N SER A 303 0.44 -24.32 9.67
CA SER A 303 0.46 -25.46 10.59
C SER A 303 -0.92 -25.66 11.23
N PRO A 304 -1.21 -26.83 11.84
CA PRO A 304 -2.45 -27.05 12.57
C PRO A 304 -2.76 -25.96 13.60
N GLY A 305 -4.06 -25.66 13.78
CA GLY A 305 -4.56 -24.55 14.59
C GLY A 305 -4.53 -23.18 13.89
N THR A 306 -4.00 -23.10 12.67
CA THR A 306 -3.96 -21.85 11.88
C THR A 306 -5.26 -21.68 11.08
N ILE A 307 -5.79 -20.46 11.10
CA ILE A 307 -6.90 -20.05 10.24
C ILE A 307 -6.33 -19.44 8.96
N PHE A 308 -6.86 -19.86 7.80
CA PHE A 308 -6.46 -19.35 6.49
C PHE A 308 -7.63 -19.40 5.50
N GLY A 309 -7.50 -18.79 4.33
CA GLY A 309 -8.58 -18.67 3.35
C GLY A 309 -8.98 -17.23 3.08
N GLU A 310 -9.98 -17.05 2.23
CA GLU A 310 -10.41 -15.73 1.77
C GLU A 310 -11.45 -15.16 2.74
N MET A 311 -11.01 -14.34 3.70
CA MET A 311 -11.93 -13.68 4.62
C MET A 311 -11.58 -12.22 4.87
N VAL A 312 -12.20 -11.37 4.04
CA VAL A 312 -12.22 -9.89 4.12
C VAL A 312 -12.59 -9.40 5.53
N LEU A 313 -13.38 -10.17 6.29
CA LEU A 313 -13.85 -9.82 7.64
C LEU A 313 -12.78 -9.89 8.73
N LEU A 314 -11.73 -10.69 8.56
CA LEU A 314 -10.60 -10.75 9.52
C LEU A 314 -9.48 -9.77 9.17
N GLY A 315 -9.68 -8.92 8.15
CA GLY A 315 -8.72 -7.87 7.78
C GLY A 315 -7.43 -8.38 7.11
N GLN A 316 -7.36 -9.67 6.75
CA GLN A 316 -6.24 -10.29 6.05
C GLN A 316 -6.53 -10.32 4.54
N ARG A 317 -5.88 -9.45 3.78
CA ARG A 317 -6.00 -9.38 2.31
C ARG A 317 -5.13 -10.45 1.64
N MET A 318 -5.56 -11.72 1.67
CA MET A 318 -4.98 -12.80 0.85
C MET A 318 -5.66 -12.87 -0.53
N TYR A 319 -5.65 -11.76 -1.28
CA TYR A 319 -6.11 -11.77 -2.67
C TYR A 319 -5.07 -12.47 -3.56
N ASP A 320 -5.55 -13.12 -4.62
CA ASP A 320 -4.76 -13.80 -5.66
C ASP A 320 -3.83 -14.92 -5.15
N THR A 321 -4.18 -15.57 -4.03
CA THR A 321 -3.46 -16.73 -3.50
C THR A 321 -4.12 -18.04 -3.87
N PHE A 322 -3.31 -19.08 -3.97
CA PHE A 322 -3.69 -20.48 -4.05
C PHE A 322 -3.34 -21.14 -2.73
N ALA A 323 -4.15 -22.11 -2.30
CA ALA A 323 -3.80 -23.00 -1.20
C ALA A 323 -3.71 -24.44 -1.68
N GLU A 324 -2.57 -25.08 -1.43
CA GLU A 324 -2.26 -26.46 -1.84
C GLU A 324 -1.93 -27.31 -0.62
N ALA A 325 -2.52 -28.50 -0.54
CA ALA A 325 -2.20 -29.46 0.49
C ALA A 325 -0.78 -30.05 0.26
N LEU A 326 0.12 -29.91 1.24
CA LEU A 326 1.48 -30.47 1.12
C LEU A 326 1.52 -31.97 1.41
N ASP A 327 0.59 -32.46 2.22
CA ASP A 327 0.35 -33.86 2.53
C ASP A 327 -1.18 -34.05 2.65
N ASP A 328 -1.67 -35.23 3.04
CA ASP A 328 -3.10 -35.41 3.33
C ASP A 328 -3.55 -34.49 4.48
N VAL A 329 -4.36 -33.50 4.12
CA VAL A 329 -4.75 -32.37 4.97
C VAL A 329 -6.20 -32.52 5.38
N THR A 330 -6.50 -32.18 6.63
CA THR A 330 -7.89 -32.09 7.11
C THR A 330 -8.15 -30.69 7.62
N VAL A 331 -9.23 -30.08 7.13
CA VAL A 331 -9.65 -28.72 7.47
C VAL A 331 -11.11 -28.68 7.87
N CYS A 332 -11.44 -27.76 8.77
CA CYS A 332 -12.82 -27.35 9.00
C CYS A 332 -13.13 -26.19 8.04
N VAL A 333 -14.26 -26.25 7.34
CA VAL A 333 -14.70 -25.22 6.39
C VAL A 333 -15.88 -24.46 6.99
N MET A 334 -15.79 -23.14 7.05
CA MET A 334 -16.89 -22.28 7.51
C MET A 334 -17.27 -21.28 6.42
N SER A 335 -18.57 -21.11 6.17
CA SER A 335 -19.01 -20.06 5.27
C SER A 335 -18.95 -18.68 5.96
N ARG A 336 -18.92 -17.62 5.16
CA ARG A 336 -19.08 -16.25 5.67
C ARG A 336 -20.32 -16.07 6.56
N ALA A 337 -21.43 -16.71 6.21
CA ALA A 337 -22.68 -16.62 6.98
C ALA A 337 -22.51 -17.23 8.38
N ASP A 338 -21.79 -18.35 8.48
CA ASP A 338 -21.47 -19.00 9.75
C ASP A 338 -20.59 -18.08 10.60
N VAL A 339 -19.52 -17.55 10.02
CA VAL A 339 -18.63 -16.61 10.73
C VAL A 339 -19.38 -15.38 11.24
N HIS A 340 -20.25 -14.75 10.42
CA HIS A 340 -21.05 -13.61 10.86
C HIS A 340 -22.05 -13.95 11.97
N ARG A 341 -22.62 -15.16 11.94
CA ARG A 341 -23.54 -15.64 12.97
C ARG A 341 -22.83 -15.85 14.31
N PHE A 342 -21.57 -16.27 14.28
CA PHE A 342 -20.82 -16.70 15.46
C PHE A 342 -19.79 -15.68 15.98
N LEU A 343 -19.51 -14.58 15.26
CA LEU A 343 -18.69 -13.45 15.73
C LEU A 343 -19.54 -12.20 16.11
N PRO A 344 -20.33 -12.19 17.21
CA PRO A 344 -20.88 -10.96 17.74
C PRO A 344 -19.85 -10.22 18.61
N ARG A 345 -19.50 -8.98 18.22
CA ARG A 345 -18.92 -7.85 19.00
C ARG A 345 -18.27 -8.15 20.37
N ARG A 346 -17.33 -9.09 20.45
CA ARG A 346 -16.47 -9.28 21.64
C ARG A 346 -15.01 -9.20 21.23
N ARG A 347 -14.24 -8.45 22.00
CA ARG A 347 -12.81 -8.25 21.78
C ARG A 347 -12.07 -9.53 22.18
N PRO A 348 -11.32 -10.20 21.29
CA PRO A 348 -10.49 -11.32 21.68
C PRO A 348 -9.44 -10.84 22.70
N ARG A 349 -9.24 -11.61 23.79
CA ARG A 349 -8.31 -11.24 24.88
C ARG A 349 -6.83 -11.29 24.50
N ARG A 350 -6.48 -11.91 23.36
CA ARG A 350 -5.11 -11.97 22.81
C ARG A 350 -5.10 -11.63 21.32
N PRO A 351 -3.97 -11.10 20.80
CA PRO A 351 -3.82 -10.84 19.37
C PRO A 351 -3.92 -12.13 18.55
N LEU A 352 -4.78 -12.12 17.54
CA LEU A 352 -5.01 -13.24 16.62
C LEU A 352 -3.72 -13.58 15.86
N ARG A 353 -3.32 -14.85 15.89
CA ARG A 353 -2.22 -15.35 15.06
C ARG A 353 -2.76 -15.69 13.67
N LEU A 354 -2.84 -14.66 12.83
CA LEU A 354 -3.20 -14.75 11.42
C LEU A 354 -1.91 -14.86 10.60
N VAL A 355 -1.86 -15.76 9.62
CA VAL A 355 -0.70 -15.95 8.72
C VAL A 355 -1.09 -15.60 7.29
#